data_AF-A0A918JT98-F1
#
_entry.id   AF-A0A918JT98-F1
#
_cell.length_a   1.000
_cell.length_b   1.000
_cell.length_c   1.000
_cell.angle_alpha   90.00
_cell.angle_beta   90.00
_cell.angle_gamma   90.00
#
_symmetry.space_group_name_H-M   'P 1'
#
loop_
_entity.id
_entity.type
_entity.pdbx_description
1 polymer ?
#
loop_
_entity_poly.entity_id
_entity_poly.type
_entity_poly.pdbx_seq_one_letter_code
_entity_poly.pdbx_strand_id
1 'polypeptide(L)' 'MFSFYKHPKKTLTCIDNLYNSTISKLPTENRIRYCESLIYRTTEDLSNSKCVMQKKKLNKILDAAKKELKKLKKLNM' A
#
# COMPACT_ATOMS: atom_id res chain seq x y z
N MET A 1 18.59 -23.29 17.03
CA MET A 1 18.54 -21.84 17.34
C MET A 1 17.78 -21.16 16.20
N PHE A 2 16.48 -20.88 16.39
CA PHE A 2 15.66 -20.31 15.32
C PHE A 2 15.90 -18.80 15.26
N SER A 3 16.69 -18.37 14.27
CA SER A 3 16.90 -16.95 13.98
C SER A 3 15.58 -16.31 13.56
N PHE A 4 15.05 -15.43 14.40
CA PHE A 4 13.90 -14.58 14.08
C PHE A 4 14.34 -13.51 13.08
N TYR A 5 14.32 -13.86 11.79
CA TYR A 5 14.51 -12.87 10.73
C TYR A 5 13.34 -11.89 10.76
N LYS A 6 13.63 -10.68 11.24
CA LYS A 6 12.69 -9.55 11.28
C LYS A 6 12.37 -9.16 9.83
N HIS A 7 11.29 -9.69 9.27
CA HIS A 7 10.90 -9.37 7.89
C HIS A 7 10.72 -7.84 7.76
N PRO A 8 11.34 -7.21 6.75
CA PRO A 8 11.20 -5.77 6.55
C PRO A 8 9.73 -5.41 6.39
N LYS A 9 9.29 -4.34 7.06
CA LYS A 9 7.93 -3.82 6.94
C LYS A 9 7.68 -3.55 5.46
N LYS A 10 6.76 -4.31 4.85
CA LYS A 10 6.44 -4.16 3.43
C LYS A 10 5.85 -2.78 3.19
N THR A 11 6.65 -1.89 2.60
CA THR A 11 6.25 -0.56 2.15
C THR A 11 5.44 -0.68 0.86
N LEU A 12 4.69 0.36 0.51
CA LEU A 12 3.92 0.36 -0.73
C LEU A 12 4.82 0.15 -1.95
N THR A 13 6.03 0.72 -1.93
CA THR A 13 7.08 0.52 -2.96
C THR A 13 7.53 -0.94 -3.12
N CYS A 14 7.42 -1.77 -2.09
CA CYS A 14 7.79 -3.18 -2.19
C CYS A 14 6.63 -4.05 -2.69
N ILE A 15 5.38 -3.61 -2.51
CA ILE A 15 4.19 -4.40 -2.80
C ILE A 15 3.62 -4.05 -4.18
N ASP A 16 3.66 -2.77 -4.55
CA ASP A 16 3.11 -2.24 -5.79
C ASP A 16 4.26 -1.78 -6.69
N ASN A 17 4.52 -2.55 -7.74
CA ASN A 17 5.59 -2.26 -8.68
C ASN A 17 5.33 -0.99 -9.48
N LEU A 18 4.08 -0.71 -9.84
CA LEU A 18 3.69 0.51 -10.55
C LEU A 18 3.93 1.74 -9.67
N TYR A 19 3.62 1.62 -8.38
CA TYR A 19 3.92 2.66 -7.41
C TYR A 19 5.42 2.92 -7.34
N ASN A 20 6.23 1.87 -7.26
CA ASN A 20 7.67 1.98 -7.16
C ASN A 20 8.32 2.56 -8.41
N SER A 21 7.95 2.09 -9.60
CA SER A 21 8.62 2.45 -10.85
C SER A 21 8.25 3.83 -11.36
N THR A 22 6.99 4.22 -11.13
CA THR A 22 6.35 5.33 -11.85
C THR A 22 5.78 6.36 -10.88
N ILE A 23 4.87 5.95 -10.00
CA ILE A 23 4.14 6.91 -9.15
C ILE A 23 5.06 7.57 -8.12
N SER A 24 6.06 6.86 -7.62
CA SER A 24 7.05 7.36 -6.65
C SER A 24 7.82 8.59 -7.17
N LYS A 25 7.98 8.72 -8.49
CA LYS A 25 8.68 9.80 -9.18
C LYS A 25 7.78 11.00 -9.48
N LEU A 26 6.47 10.85 -9.31
CA LEU A 26 5.51 11.94 -9.53
C LEU A 26 5.45 12.88 -8.32
N PRO A 27 4.95 14.12 -8.51
CA PRO A 27 4.71 15.05 -7.42
C PRO A 27 3.85 14.44 -6.31
N THR A 28 4.02 14.96 -5.09
CA THR A 28 3.34 14.48 -3.88
C THR A 28 1.82 14.39 -4.04
N GLU A 29 1.20 15.35 -4.72
CA GLU A 29 -0.25 15.35 -4.97
C GLU A 29 -0.69 14.11 -5.78
N ASN A 30 0.02 13.80 -6.87
CA ASN A 30 -0.28 12.63 -7.70
C ASN A 30 -0.10 11.32 -6.92
N ARG A 31 0.92 11.26 -6.07
CA ARG A 31 1.15 10.13 -5.16
C ARG A 31 0.02 9.96 -4.16
N ILE A 32 -0.51 11.06 -3.60
CA ILE A 32 -1.67 11.04 -2.70
C ILE A 32 -2.89 10.52 -3.44
N ARG A 33 -3.23 11.08 -4.61
CA ARG A 33 -4.39 10.65 -5.40
C ARG A 33 -4.33 9.18 -5.79
N TYR A 34 -3.15 8.69 -6.14
CA TYR A 34 -2.95 7.27 -6.42
C TYR A 34 -3.19 6.41 -5.18
N CYS A 35 -2.62 6.78 -4.02
CA CYS A 35 -2.85 6.06 -2.77
C CYS A 35 -4.34 6.05 -2.38
N GLU A 36 -5.08 7.15 -2.56
CA GLU A 36 -6.53 7.20 -2.30
C GLU A 36 -7.31 6.27 -3.23
N SER A 37 -7.01 6.32 -4.53
CA SER A 37 -7.61 5.42 -5.54
C SER A 37 -7.31 3.96 -5.25
N LEU A 38 -6.07 3.64 -4.86
CA LEU A 38 -5.65 2.28 -4.52
C LEU A 38 -6.37 1.78 -3.27
N ILE A 39 -6.52 2.62 -2.24
CA ILE A 39 -7.27 2.28 -1.02
C ILE A 39 -8.71 1.97 -1.37
N TYR A 40 -9.36 2.80 -2.19
CA TYR A 40 -10.75 2.58 -2.60
C TYR A 40 -10.91 1.24 -3.31
N ARG A 41 -10.15 0.99 -4.39
CA ARG A 41 -10.20 -0.26 -5.16
C ARG A 41 -9.91 -1.49 -4.29
N THR A 42 -8.88 -1.42 -3.46
CA THR A 42 -8.50 -2.53 -2.58
C THR A 42 -9.60 -2.83 -1.54
N THR A 43 -10.33 -1.81 -1.08
CA THR A 43 -11.44 -1.96 -0.13
C THR A 43 -12.65 -2.60 -0.81
N GLU A 44 -12.93 -2.22 -2.06
CA GLU A 44 -13.96 -2.84 -2.88
C GLU A 44 -13.63 -4.31 -3.15
N ASP A 45 -12.40 -4.60 -3.59
CA ASP A 45 -11.90 -5.97 -3.81
C ASP A 45 -11.96 -6.82 -2.53
N LEU A 46 -11.67 -6.24 -1.37
CA LEU A 46 -11.78 -6.93 -0.07
C LEU A 46 -13.21 -7.34 0.25
N SER A 47 -14.17 -6.46 -0.09
CA SER A 47 -15.59 -6.67 0.16
C SER A 47 -16.16 -7.73 -0.77
N ASN A 48 -15.70 -7.75 -2.02
CA ASN A 48 -16.14 -8.70 -3.05
C ASN A 48 -15.40 -10.05 -3.00
N SER A 49 -14.20 -10.11 -2.40
CA SER A 49 -13.44 -11.35 -2.33
C SER A 49 -14.10 -12.35 -1.37
N LYS A 50 -14.20 -13.61 -1.78
CA LYS A 50 -14.59 -14.74 -0.89
C LYS A 50 -13.38 -15.50 -0.36
N CYS A 51 -12.20 -15.32 -0.96
CA CYS A 51 -11.00 -16.08 -0.64
C CYS A 51 -10.20 -15.43 0.50
N VAL A 52 -10.00 -16.17 1.59
CA VAL A 52 -9.27 -15.71 2.79
C VAL A 52 -7.82 -15.34 2.46
N MET A 53 -7.16 -16.10 1.58
CA MET A 53 -5.77 -15.82 1.18
C MET A 53 -5.67 -14.53 0.36
N GLN A 54 -6.65 -14.26 -0.50
CA GLN A 54 -6.72 -13.03 -1.28
C GLN A 54 -7.00 -11.83 -0.36
N LYS A 55 -7.93 -11.96 0.59
CA LYS A 55 -8.17 -10.93 1.62
C LYS A 55 -6.92 -10.59 2.41
N LYS A 56 -6.12 -11.60 2.82
CA LYS A 56 -4.84 -11.37 3.50
C LYS A 56 -3.85 -10.59 2.63
N LYS A 57 -3.79 -10.82 1.32
CA LYS A 57 -2.94 -10.06 0.40
C LYS A 57 -3.44 -8.62 0.25
N LEU A 58 -4.74 -8.44 0.03
CA LEU A 58 -5.36 -7.13 -0.14
C LEU A 58 -5.24 -6.27 1.13
N ASN A 59 -5.43 -6.85 2.32
CA ASN A 59 -5.22 -6.14 3.59
C ASN A 59 -3.78 -5.60 3.72
N LYS A 60 -2.77 -6.36 3.27
CA LYS A 60 -1.37 -5.90 3.27
C LYS A 60 -1.16 -4.70 2.34
N ILE A 61 -1.80 -4.71 1.17
CA ILE A 61 -1.77 -3.59 0.21
C ILE A 61 -2.45 -2.37 0.83
N LEU A 62 -3.65 -2.56 1.40
CA LEU A 62 -4.45 -1.52 2.04
C LEU A 62 -3.66 -0.83 3.17
N ASP A 63 -3.05 -1.62 4.04
CA ASP A 63 -2.24 -1.10 5.16
C ASP A 63 -1.01 -0.32 4.68
N ALA A 64 -0.34 -0.81 3.64
CA ALA A 64 0.80 -0.13 3.06
C ALA A 64 0.40 1.21 2.42
N ALA A 65 -0.71 1.23 1.67
CA ALA A 65 -1.24 2.42 1.03
C ALA A 65 -1.68 3.48 2.04
N LYS A 66 -2.39 3.09 3.12
CA LYS A 66 -2.79 3.99 4.21
C LYS A 66 -1.58 4.63 4.91
N LYS A 67 -0.52 3.85 5.17
CA LYS A 67 0.72 4.37 5.78
C LYS A 67 1.43 5.37 4.87
N GLU A 68 1.53 5.06 3.59
CA GLU A 68 2.15 5.95 2.61
C GLU A 68 1.35 7.26 2.48
N LEU A 69 0.02 7.17 2.40
CA LEU A 69 -0.86 8.33 2.40
C LEU A 69 -0.68 9.20 3.65
N LYS A 70 -0.64 8.60 4.84
CA LYS A 70 -0.41 9.34 6.09
C LYS A 70 0.96 10.04 6.09
N LYS A 71 1.99 9.39 5.55
CA LYS A 71 3.34 9.97 5.40
C LYS A 71 3.33 11.15 4.43
N LEU A 72 2.68 11.01 3.27
CA LEU A 72 2.59 12.06 2.27
C LEU A 72 1.78 13.27 2.76
N LYS A 73 0.65 13.04 3.46
CA LYS A 73 -0.15 14.12 4.06
C LYS A 73 0.63 14.88 5.14
N LYS A 74 1.46 14.19 5.93
CA LYS A 74 2.34 14.84 6.92
C LYS A 74 3.46 15.67 6.29
N LEU A 75 3.91 15.34 5.09
CA LEU A 75 4.95 16.08 4.36
C LEU A 75 4.41 17.34 3.67
N ASN A 76 3.10 17.39 3.43
CA ASN A 76 2.39 18.52 2.80
C ASN A 76 1.79 19.50 3.84
N MET A 77 2.07 19.28 5.12
CA MET A 77 1.57 20.06 6.26
C MET A 77 2.74 20.80 6.90
#